data_AF-A0A6J7DH73-F1
#
_entry.id   AF-A0A6J7DH73-F1
#
_cell.length_a   1.000
_cell.length_b   1.000
_cell.length_c   1.000
_cell.angle_alpha   90.00
_cell.angle_beta   90.00
_cell.angle_gamma   90.00
#
_symmetry.space_group_name_H-M   'P 1'
#
loop_
_entity.id
_entity.type
_entity.pdbx_description
1 polymer ?
#
loop_
_entity_poly.entity_id
_entity_poly.type
_entity_poly.pdbx_seq_one_letter_code
_entity_poly.pdbx_strand_id
1 'polypeptide(L)'
;MSDEFEYDEDSPEMLSDEDLNALRQAPVDIVVCNHLYHMLQLATIHLADTPPRLAEAQLLIDAVGGVVDATGTRLGQPSELIREALTQIQLAFVRASSGQLPTA
;
A
#
# COMPACT_ATOMS: atom_id res chain seq x y z
N MET A 1 28.40 42.54 4.51
CA MET A 1 27.04 42.29 5.02
C MET A 1 26.60 41.03 4.35
N SER A 2 26.71 39.94 5.09
CA SER A 2 26.42 38.58 4.64
C SER A 2 24.91 38.44 4.52
N ASP A 3 24.39 38.20 3.32
CA ASP A 3 23.03 37.70 3.15
C ASP A 3 23.06 36.23 3.58
N GLU A 4 22.69 36.01 4.83
CA GLU A 4 22.35 34.70 5.36
C GLU A 4 21.08 34.28 4.64
N PHE A 5 21.22 33.43 3.62
CA PHE A 5 20.08 32.76 3.01
C PHE A 5 19.42 31.93 4.11
N GLU A 6 18.31 32.46 4.64
CA GLU A 6 17.40 31.76 5.53
C GLU A 6 16.87 30.56 4.74
N TYR A 7 17.47 29.39 4.95
CA TYR A 7 16.98 28.14 4.40
C TYR A 7 15.66 27.83 5.11
N ASP A 8 14.57 28.04 4.40
CA ASP A 8 13.22 27.72 4.88
C ASP A 8 13.13 26.19 5.07
N GLU A 9 13.19 25.72 6.32
CA GLU A 9 13.18 24.31 6.73
C GLU A 9 11.95 23.54 6.20
N ASP A 10 10.91 24.25 5.78
CA ASP A 10 9.66 23.72 5.24
C ASP A 10 9.62 23.64 3.70
N SER A 11 10.73 23.91 3.00
CA SER A 11 10.79 23.66 1.57
C SER A 11 10.63 22.15 1.33
N PRO A 12 9.61 21.69 0.57
CA PRO A 12 9.43 20.26 0.32
C PRO A 12 10.72 19.70 -0.27
N GLU A 13 11.25 18.63 0.33
CA GLU A 13 12.42 17.93 -0.20
C GLU A 13 12.15 17.59 -1.66
N MET A 14 12.76 18.36 -2.56
CA MET A 14 12.69 18.10 -3.98
C MET A 14 13.48 16.83 -4.24
N LEU A 15 12.85 15.85 -4.88
CA LEU A 15 13.54 14.65 -5.34
C LEU A 15 14.78 15.06 -6.14
N SER A 16 15.90 14.39 -5.87
CA SER A 16 17.13 14.65 -6.62
C SER A 16 16.93 14.29 -8.10
N ASP A 17 17.73 14.88 -8.99
CA ASP A 17 17.73 14.51 -10.42
C ASP A 17 17.98 13.01 -10.61
N GLU A 18 18.77 12.40 -9.73
CA GLU A 18 19.03 10.96 -9.70
C GLU A 18 17.77 10.16 -9.36
N ASP A 19 17.03 10.56 -8.31
CA ASP A 19 15.78 9.90 -7.91
C ASP A 19 14.70 10.01 -9.00
N LEU A 20 14.57 11.19 -9.61
CA LEU A 20 13.64 11.42 -10.72
C LEU A 20 13.98 10.54 -11.92
N ASN A 21 15.27 10.37 -12.22
CA ASN A 21 15.73 9.50 -13.29
C ASN A 21 15.47 8.02 -12.97
N ALA A 22 15.67 7.59 -11.72
CA ALA A 22 15.35 6.24 -11.28
C ALA A 22 13.85 5.94 -11.42
N LEU A 23 12.97 6.85 -10.96
CA LEU A 23 11.52 6.72 -11.10
C LEU A 23 11.08 6.61 -12.57
N ARG A 24 11.71 7.39 -13.46
CA ARG A 24 11.41 7.35 -14.90
C ARG A 24 11.75 6.00 -15.54
N GLN A 25 12.75 5.29 -15.00
CA GLN A 25 13.20 3.99 -15.52
C GLN A 25 12.48 2.80 -14.88
N ALA A 26 11.85 3.00 -13.71
CA ALA A 26 11.18 1.94 -13.00
C ALA A 26 9.98 1.38 -13.80
N PRO A 27 9.83 0.05 -13.92
CA PRO A 27 8.64 -0.54 -14.50
C PRO A 27 7.40 -0.16 -13.70
N VAL A 28 6.41 0.45 -14.37
CA VAL A 28 5.24 1.02 -13.69
C VAL A 28 4.40 -0.03 -12.96
N ASP A 29 4.34 -1.24 -13.48
CA ASP A 29 3.67 -2.38 -12.87
C ASP A 29 4.32 -2.78 -11.53
N ILE A 30 5.65 -2.77 -11.47
CA ILE A 30 6.41 -3.02 -10.24
C ILE A 30 6.15 -1.92 -9.22
N VAL A 31 6.17 -0.66 -9.63
CA VAL A 31 5.91 0.49 -8.72
C VAL A 31 4.51 0.38 -8.12
N VAL A 32 3.49 0.18 -8.96
CA VAL A 32 2.10 0.04 -8.49
C VAL A 32 1.96 -1.17 -7.57
N CYS A 33 2.48 -2.34 -7.94
CA CYS A 33 2.39 -3.54 -7.10
C CYS A 33 3.09 -3.37 -5.75
N ASN A 34 4.21 -2.66 -5.71
CA ASN A 34 4.90 -2.33 -4.47
C ASN A 34 4.03 -1.49 -3.53
N HIS A 35 3.31 -0.50 -4.06
CA HIS A 35 2.37 0.30 -3.26
C HIS A 35 1.16 -0.52 -2.78
N LEU A 36 0.60 -1.38 -3.64
CA LEU A 36 -0.49 -2.28 -3.25
C LEU A 36 -0.05 -3.25 -2.16
N TYR A 37 1.18 -3.75 -2.24
CA TYR A 37 1.76 -4.60 -1.21
C TYR A 37 1.84 -3.90 0.15
N HIS A 38 2.33 -2.66 0.20
CA HIS A 38 2.36 -1.87 1.44
C HIS A 38 0.95 -1.61 2.01
N MET A 39 -0.06 -1.38 1.16
CA MET A 39 -1.45 -1.24 1.62
C MET A 39 -1.97 -2.54 2.25
N LEU A 40 -1.65 -3.70 1.66
CA LEU A 40 -2.02 -5.00 2.22
C LEU A 40 -1.30 -5.32 3.54
N GLN A 41 -0.03 -4.94 3.67
CA GLN A 41 0.69 -5.04 4.95
C GLN A 41 0.04 -4.18 6.02
N LEU A 42 -0.33 -2.94 5.69
CA LEU A 42 -1.01 -2.04 6.62
C LEU A 42 -2.40 -2.58 7.02
N ALA A 43 -3.14 -3.18 6.09
CA ALA A 43 -4.42 -3.83 6.40
C ALA A 43 -4.22 -5.00 7.39
N THR A 44 -3.15 -5.77 7.20
CA THR A 44 -2.79 -6.87 8.10
C THR A 44 -2.49 -6.36 9.52
N ILE A 45 -1.76 -5.26 9.65
CA ILE A 45 -1.48 -4.63 10.95
C ILE A 45 -2.79 -4.21 11.63
N HIS A 46 -3.68 -3.53 10.92
CA HIS A 46 -4.98 -3.11 11.47
C HIS A 46 -5.88 -4.28 11.88
N LEU A 47 -5.84 -5.41 11.16
CA LEU A 47 -6.57 -6.62 11.54
C LEU A 47 -5.97 -7.32 12.76
N ALA A 48 -4.68 -7.13 13.05
CA ALA A 48 -4.00 -7.73 14.19
C ALA A 48 -4.19 -6.94 15.50
N ASP A 49 -4.70 -5.70 15.44
CA ASP A 49 -5.02 -4.89 16.63
C ASP A 49 -6.08 -5.58 17.51
N THR A 50 -6.11 -5.21 18.80
CA THR A 50 -7.10 -5.70 19.77
C THR A 50 -7.80 -4.52 20.45
N PRO A 51 -9.06 -4.19 20.08
CA PRO A 51 -9.88 -4.83 19.06
C PRO A 51 -9.41 -4.54 17.62
N PRO A 52 -9.73 -5.41 16.63
CA PRO A 52 -9.35 -5.17 15.23
C PRO A 52 -9.92 -3.86 14.69
N ARG A 53 -9.10 -3.12 13.94
CA ARG A 53 -9.47 -1.86 13.28
C ARG A 53 -10.09 -2.12 11.91
N LEU A 54 -11.34 -2.58 11.93
CA LEU A 54 -12.03 -3.07 10.74
C LEU A 54 -12.24 -1.99 9.67
N ALA A 55 -12.58 -0.75 10.05
CA ALA A 55 -12.85 0.30 9.06
C ALA A 55 -11.60 0.65 8.23
N GLU A 56 -10.45 0.74 8.89
CA GLU A 56 -9.16 1.04 8.26
C GLU A 56 -8.67 -0.12 7.40
N ALA A 57 -8.80 -1.36 7.90
CA ALA A 57 -8.50 -2.55 7.10
C ALA A 57 -9.39 -2.64 5.85
N GLN A 58 -10.70 -2.36 5.99
CA GLN A 58 -11.64 -2.40 4.88
C GLN A 58 -11.31 -1.38 3.80
N LEU A 59 -10.97 -0.14 4.17
CA LEU A 59 -10.59 0.90 3.21
C LEU A 59 -9.39 0.45 2.35
N LEU A 60 -8.40 -0.19 2.96
CA LEU A 60 -7.21 -0.69 2.24
C LEU A 60 -7.56 -1.87 1.32
N ILE A 61 -8.40 -2.80 1.79
CA ILE A 61 -8.89 -3.93 0.99
C ILE A 61 -9.65 -3.43 -0.25
N ASP A 62 -10.55 -2.46 -0.07
CA ASP A 62 -11.36 -1.89 -1.14
C ASP A 62 -10.49 -1.13 -2.16
N ALA A 63 -9.51 -0.36 -1.68
CA ALA A 63 -8.57 0.35 -2.54
C ALA A 63 -7.74 -0.62 -3.40
N VAL A 64 -7.18 -1.66 -2.78
CA VAL A 64 -6.37 -2.67 -3.50
C VAL A 64 -7.25 -3.45 -4.48
N GLY A 65 -8.42 -3.89 -4.05
CA GLY A 65 -9.39 -4.59 -4.90
C GLY A 65 -9.81 -3.75 -6.12
N GLY A 66 -10.10 -2.46 -5.91
CA GLY A 66 -10.47 -1.54 -6.99
C GLY A 66 -9.36 -1.35 -8.02
N VAL A 67 -8.10 -1.21 -7.59
CA VAL A 67 -6.96 -1.09 -8.51
C VAL A 67 -6.77 -2.39 -9.30
N VAL A 68 -6.80 -3.53 -8.61
CA VAL A 68 -6.61 -4.86 -9.21
C VAL A 68 -7.70 -5.20 -10.23
N ASP A 69 -8.94 -4.81 -9.96
CA ASP A 69 -10.07 -4.95 -10.89
C ASP A 69 -9.93 -4.02 -12.10
N ALA A 70 -9.71 -2.73 -11.87
CA ALA A 70 -9.61 -1.72 -12.93
C ALA A 70 -8.42 -1.94 -13.88
N THR A 71 -7.30 -2.47 -13.37
CA THR A 71 -6.09 -2.71 -14.17
C THR A 71 -6.10 -4.06 -14.88
N GLY A 72 -6.78 -5.07 -14.33
CA GLY A 72 -6.89 -6.39 -14.93
C GLY A 72 -5.53 -7.01 -15.26
N THR A 73 -5.35 -7.46 -16.50
CA THR A 73 -4.10 -8.08 -17.00
C THR A 73 -2.97 -7.07 -17.25
N ARG A 74 -3.26 -5.76 -17.26
CA ARG A 74 -2.24 -4.71 -17.51
C ARG A 74 -1.25 -4.55 -16.37
N LEU A 75 -1.61 -5.00 -15.17
CA LEU A 75 -0.73 -4.95 -14.00
C LEU A 75 0.38 -6.02 -14.05
N GLY A 76 0.37 -6.88 -15.07
CA GLY A 76 1.44 -7.82 -15.34
C GLY A 76 1.54 -8.96 -14.32
N GLN A 77 2.60 -9.75 -14.45
CA GLN A 77 2.86 -10.92 -13.62
C GLN A 77 2.93 -10.65 -12.10
N PRO A 78 3.49 -9.52 -11.62
CA PRO A 78 3.55 -9.24 -10.18
C PRO A 78 2.17 -9.17 -9.50
N SER A 79 1.12 -8.89 -10.27
CA SER A 79 -0.25 -8.77 -9.74
C SER A 79 -0.84 -10.08 -9.21
N GLU A 80 -0.33 -11.24 -9.63
CA GLU A 80 -0.82 -12.53 -9.14
C GLU A 80 -0.57 -12.69 -7.64
N LEU A 81 0.61 -12.29 -7.16
CA LEU A 81 0.93 -12.28 -5.73
C LEU A 81 0.04 -11.30 -4.95
N ILE A 82 -0.29 -10.15 -5.56
CA ILE A 82 -1.20 -9.18 -4.95
C ILE A 82 -2.62 -9.73 -4.85
N ARG A 83 -3.12 -10.41 -5.89
CA ARG A 83 -4.45 -11.05 -5.89
C ARG A 83 -4.55 -12.14 -4.83
N GLU A 84 -3.51 -12.95 -4.70
CA GLU A 84 -3.42 -13.98 -3.67
C GLU A 84 -3.42 -13.37 -2.27
N ALA A 85 -2.54 -12.40 -2.01
CA ALA A 85 -2.45 -11.72 -0.72
C ALA A 85 -3.76 -11.00 -0.34
N LEU A 86 -4.39 -10.31 -1.31
CA LEU A 86 -5.70 -9.68 -1.12
C LEU A 86 -6.77 -10.70 -0.70
N THR A 87 -6.80 -11.87 -1.35
CA THR A 87 -7.74 -12.94 -1.01
C THR A 87 -7.54 -13.43 0.43
N GLN A 88 -6.29 -13.63 0.87
CA GLN A 88 -6.00 -14.05 2.24
C GLN A 88 -6.42 -12.99 3.27
N ILE A 89 -6.18 -11.71 2.99
CA ILE A 89 -6.55 -10.61 3.88
C ILE A 89 -8.07 -10.44 3.94
N GLN A 90 -8.79 -10.59 2.83
CA GLN A 90 -10.26 -10.60 2.81
C GLN A 90 -10.83 -11.71 3.71
N LEU A 91 -10.24 -12.91 3.69
CA LEU A 91 -10.63 -14.00 4.60
C LEU A 91 -10.34 -13.66 6.06
N ALA A 92 -9.18 -13.05 6.35
CA ALA A 92 -8.84 -12.60 7.70
C ALA A 92 -9.82 -11.52 8.21
N PHE A 93 -10.19 -10.57 7.35
CA PHE A 93 -11.18 -9.54 7.65
C PHE A 93 -12.53 -10.14 8.04
N VAL A 94 -13.05 -11.10 7.26
CA VAL A 94 -14.34 -11.76 7.56
C VAL A 94 -14.29 -12.52 8.89
N ARG A 95 -13.17 -13.17 9.22
CA ARG A 95 -13.00 -13.85 10.53
C ARG A 95 -13.03 -12.84 11.67
N ALA A 96 -12.27 -11.74 11.53
CA ALA A 96 -12.22 -10.67 12.52
C ALA A 96 -13.59 -9.98 12.70
N SER A 97 -14.31 -9.70 11.61
CA SER A 97 -15.63 -9.06 11.64
C SER A 97 -16.72 -9.95 12.26
N SER A 98 -16.54 -11.28 12.17
CA SER A 98 -17.47 -12.25 12.74
C SER A 98 -17.16 -12.60 14.20
N GLY A 99 -16.09 -12.02 14.79
CA GLY A 99 -15.62 -12.38 16.13
C GLY A 99 -15.04 -13.79 16.24
N GLN A 100 -14.75 -14.44 15.11
CA GLN A 100 -14.19 -15.78 15.05
C GLN A 100 -12.68 -15.69 15.28
N LEU A 101 -12.24 -15.84 16.53
CA LEU A 101 -10.82 -15.96 16.86
C LEU A 101 -10.21 -17.21 16.18
N PRO A 102 -8.94 -17.17 15.77
CA PRO A 102 -8.28 -18.35 15.22
C PRO A 102 -8.32 -19.47 16.26
N THR A 103 -8.93 -20.60 15.91
CA THR A 103 -8.69 -21.86 16.63
C THR A 103 -7.23 -22.22 16.44
N ALA A 104 -6.45 -22.04 17.49
CA ALA A 104 -5.06 -22.50 17.59
C ALA A 104 -4.98 -24.03 17.45
#